data_AF-W6QEL6-F1
#
_entry.id   AF-W6QEL6-F1
#
_cell.length_a   1.000
_cell.length_b   1.000
_cell.length_c   1.000
_cell.angle_alpha   90.00
_cell.angle_beta   90.00
_cell.angle_gamma   90.00
#
_symmetry.space_group_name_H-M   'P 1'
#
loop_
_entity.id
_entity.type
_entity.pdbx_description
1 polymer ?
#
loop_
_entity_poly.entity_id
_entity_poly.type
_entity_poly.pdbx_seq_one_letter_code
_entity_poly.pdbx_strand_id
1 'polypeptide(L)'
;MVTYLPISSPFIRFAGRYVDEALGVAAGYNFFIFEAALVPFEIVAVSMIIKYWTDAIPVAAMNVVVIVLYGVLNLFAVKWYGEAEFWLSLGKVLLSTGLILYTFIVMLGGNPLGDRFGFRYWNEPGAFNGYYKTGDTGKFLGVLAAVITASFTIAGPDYVSMAAGETVNPRKVLPKAFNGVFYRLTAFFVLGVLSVGILVPYNDKTMADAFDNGKPGAAASPYVISMDRLKIPILPDIVNAVILTASFSAGNSYMYCASRSLYGLAIEGKAPRFLTKCTNNGVPIYCVGIVLVIGLLSFLQVSNSAAVVLDWFVNLVTASQLINFSVVTFTFIRFKKALDAQGIPRETLPYRSWFQPYIAYFACACTTVMAFVGGYTVFLPGNWSIATFFFSYTMIGVFPVIYFGWKFFHKTKLLKPEEVDLVTGVAEIEDYTRDFVVIPPKNIVYKWFQIIFE
;
A
#
# COMPACT_ATOMS: atom_id res chain seq x y z
N MET A 1 8.99 -18.64 2.79
CA MET A 1 10.16 -17.82 3.19
C MET A 1 9.98 -17.26 4.58
N VAL A 2 9.03 -16.34 4.81
CA VAL A 2 8.87 -15.67 6.12
C VAL A 2 8.63 -16.65 7.27
N THR A 3 7.76 -17.65 7.11
CA THR A 3 7.54 -18.67 8.15
C THR A 3 8.72 -19.62 8.33
N TYR A 4 9.54 -19.81 7.30
CA TYR A 4 10.72 -20.67 7.38
C TYR A 4 11.77 -20.03 8.29
N LEU A 5 12.04 -18.74 8.06
CA LEU A 5 12.98 -17.94 8.84
C LEU A 5 12.37 -16.57 9.20
N PRO A 6 11.59 -16.46 10.29
CA PRO A 6 10.99 -15.21 10.72
C PRO A 6 12.07 -14.26 11.24
N ILE A 7 12.39 -13.23 10.45
CA ILE A 7 13.34 -12.17 10.79
C ILE A 7 12.69 -10.81 10.52
N SER A 8 13.20 -9.76 11.17
CA SER A 8 12.74 -8.38 10.93
C SER A 8 13.01 -7.95 9.49
N SER A 9 12.04 -7.25 8.87
CA SER A 9 12.08 -6.80 7.47
C SER A 9 12.50 -7.89 6.47
N PRO A 10 11.77 -9.03 6.44
CA PRO A 10 12.25 -10.25 5.81
C PRO A 10 12.39 -10.14 4.30
N PHE A 11 11.51 -9.42 3.59
CA PHE A 11 11.61 -9.36 2.13
C PHE A 11 12.88 -8.66 1.63
N ILE A 12 13.35 -7.61 2.32
CA ILE A 12 14.60 -6.91 2.01
C ILE A 12 15.80 -7.83 2.31
N ARG A 13 15.81 -8.45 3.49
CA ARG A 13 16.92 -9.29 3.95
C ARG A 13 17.01 -10.60 3.18
N PHE A 14 15.87 -11.19 2.80
CA PHE A 14 15.83 -12.39 1.95
C PHE A 14 16.32 -12.13 0.54
N ALA A 15 16.03 -10.95 -0.05
CA ALA A 15 16.60 -10.60 -1.35
C ALA A 15 18.13 -10.58 -1.30
N GLY A 16 18.69 -10.02 -0.22
CA GLY A 16 20.14 -10.06 0.05
C GLY A 16 20.67 -11.49 0.28
N ARG A 17 19.98 -12.26 1.14
CA ARG A 17 20.43 -13.58 1.60
C ARG A 17 20.28 -14.70 0.58
N TYR A 18 19.23 -14.67 -0.24
CA TYR A 18 18.90 -15.76 -1.17
C TYR A 18 19.26 -15.45 -2.63
N VAL A 19 19.63 -14.21 -2.94
CA VAL A 19 19.89 -13.79 -4.32
C VAL A 19 21.23 -13.07 -4.46
N ASP A 20 21.31 -11.84 -3.97
CA ASP A 20 22.47 -10.95 -4.12
C ASP A 20 22.29 -9.79 -3.14
N GLU A 21 23.35 -9.44 -2.41
CA GLU A 21 23.32 -8.32 -1.47
C GLU A 21 22.90 -7.01 -2.15
N ALA A 22 23.34 -6.77 -3.39
CA ALA A 22 22.94 -5.60 -4.18
C ALA A 22 21.43 -5.55 -4.43
N LEU A 23 20.77 -6.70 -4.60
CA LEU A 23 19.32 -6.77 -4.79
C LEU A 23 18.59 -6.41 -3.49
N GLY A 24 19.11 -6.87 -2.35
CA GLY A 24 18.61 -6.46 -1.04
C GLY A 24 18.72 -4.96 -0.79
N VAL A 25 19.83 -4.35 -1.18
CA VAL A 25 20.03 -2.88 -1.09
C VAL A 25 19.04 -2.14 -1.98
N ALA A 26 18.93 -2.53 -3.25
CA ALA A 26 18.01 -1.90 -4.20
C ALA A 26 16.54 -2.02 -3.75
N ALA A 27 16.14 -3.20 -3.27
CA ALA A 27 14.80 -3.42 -2.72
C ALA A 27 14.53 -2.56 -1.49
N GLY A 28 15.50 -2.43 -0.60
CA GLY A 28 15.37 -1.61 0.61
C GLY A 28 15.22 -0.11 0.31
N TYR A 29 16.03 0.44 -0.59
CA TYR A 29 15.88 1.83 -1.02
C TYR A 29 14.59 2.07 -1.80
N ASN A 30 14.18 1.13 -2.65
CA ASN A 30 12.92 1.19 -3.37
C ASN A 30 11.72 1.19 -2.41
N PHE A 31 11.76 0.35 -1.37
CA PHE A 31 10.76 0.34 -0.31
C PHE A 31 10.74 1.63 0.50
N PHE A 32 11.91 2.18 0.87
CA PHE A 32 11.98 3.49 1.51
C PHE A 32 11.36 4.61 0.65
N ILE A 33 11.69 4.68 -0.63
CA ILE A 33 11.15 5.71 -1.53
C ILE A 33 9.64 5.54 -1.70
N PHE A 34 9.16 4.29 -1.81
CA PHE A 34 7.74 3.96 -1.84
C PHE A 34 6.98 4.52 -0.61
N GLU A 35 7.45 4.21 0.60
CA GLU A 35 6.83 4.69 1.84
C GLU A 35 6.94 6.21 1.98
N ALA A 36 8.10 6.78 1.65
CA ALA A 36 8.33 8.21 1.74
C ALA A 36 7.48 9.02 0.74
N ALA A 37 7.19 8.47 -0.44
CA ALA A 37 6.31 9.10 -1.43
C ALA A 37 4.83 9.04 -1.05
N LEU A 38 4.42 8.07 -0.23
CA LEU A 38 3.06 8.00 0.31
C LEU A 38 2.77 9.10 1.35
N VAL A 39 3.80 9.65 2.01
CA VAL A 39 3.64 10.76 2.96
C VAL A 39 3.09 12.03 2.29
N PRO A 40 3.70 12.61 1.24
CA PRO A 40 3.13 13.77 0.55
C PRO A 40 1.81 13.44 -0.15
N PHE A 41 1.61 12.20 -0.62
CA PHE A 41 0.32 11.75 -1.16
C PHE A 41 -0.81 11.92 -0.12
N GLU A 42 -0.62 11.43 1.11
CA GLU A 42 -1.64 11.54 2.16
C GLU A 42 -1.85 12.99 2.61
N ILE A 43 -0.80 13.83 2.60
CA ILE A 43 -0.95 15.27 2.90
C ILE A 43 -1.86 15.95 1.86
N VAL A 44 -1.67 15.63 0.57
CA VAL A 44 -2.52 16.14 -0.52
C VAL A 44 -3.94 15.59 -0.42
N ALA A 45 -4.11 14.33 0.00
CA ALA A 45 -5.44 13.76 0.23
C ALA A 45 -6.16 14.48 1.38
N VAL A 46 -5.48 14.73 2.50
CA VAL A 46 -6.02 15.45 3.66
C VAL A 46 -6.46 16.87 3.28
N SER A 47 -5.63 17.64 2.56
CA SER A 47 -6.00 18.99 2.11
C SER A 47 -7.20 18.98 1.16
N MET A 48 -7.28 17.99 0.27
CA MET A 48 -8.42 17.80 -0.65
C MET A 48 -9.73 17.49 0.11
N ILE A 49 -9.66 16.71 1.19
CA ILE A 49 -10.82 16.37 2.02
C ILE A 49 -11.27 17.59 2.85
N ILE A 50 -10.35 18.36 3.45
CA ILE A 50 -10.70 19.54 4.26
C ILE A 50 -11.46 20.59 3.43
N LYS A 51 -11.10 20.73 2.14
CA LYS A 51 -11.80 21.61 1.20
C LYS A 51 -13.28 21.28 1.00
N TYR A 52 -13.74 20.10 1.41
CA TYR A 52 -15.16 19.79 1.44
C TYR A 52 -15.94 20.74 2.37
N TRP A 53 -15.38 21.10 3.52
CA TRP A 53 -16.05 21.99 4.48
C TRP A 53 -15.70 23.46 4.29
N THR A 54 -14.49 23.78 3.83
CA THR A 54 -14.06 25.17 3.72
C THR A 54 -12.96 25.38 2.68
N ASP A 55 -13.14 26.42 1.86
CA ASP A 55 -12.13 26.96 0.95
C ASP A 55 -11.37 28.16 1.53
N ALA A 56 -11.67 28.56 2.76
CA ALA A 56 -11.08 29.77 3.36
C ALA A 56 -9.60 29.59 3.75
N ILE A 57 -9.15 28.35 3.97
CA ILE A 57 -7.79 28.07 4.42
C ILE A 57 -6.89 27.83 3.20
N PRO A 58 -5.77 28.55 3.05
CA PRO A 58 -4.82 28.29 1.96
C PRO A 58 -4.24 26.88 2.03
N VAL A 59 -4.13 26.22 0.89
CA VAL A 59 -3.59 24.85 0.80
C VAL A 59 -2.18 24.72 1.38
N ALA A 60 -1.34 25.74 1.15
CA ALA A 60 -0.01 25.81 1.74
C ALA A 60 -0.06 25.76 3.28
N ALA A 61 -1.00 26.45 3.91
CA ALA A 61 -1.16 26.45 5.37
C ALA A 61 -1.62 25.07 5.87
N MET A 62 -2.56 24.42 5.18
CA MET A 62 -2.98 23.05 5.51
C MET A 62 -1.79 22.09 5.48
N ASN A 63 -0.95 22.15 4.43
CA ASN A 63 0.22 21.27 4.30
C ASN A 63 1.23 21.49 5.43
N VAL A 64 1.54 22.75 5.78
CA VAL A 64 2.43 23.05 6.92
C VAL A 64 1.90 22.41 8.20
N VAL A 65 0.60 22.60 8.50
CA VAL A 65 -0.01 22.06 9.71
C VAL A 65 0.10 20.54 9.75
N VAL A 66 -0.23 19.83 8.67
CA VAL A 66 -0.16 18.36 8.62
C VAL A 66 1.28 17.87 8.78
N ILE A 67 2.25 18.49 8.11
CA ILE A 67 3.68 18.13 8.24
C ILE A 67 4.17 18.34 9.67
N VAL A 68 3.82 19.46 10.30
CA VAL A 68 4.18 19.73 11.70
C VAL A 68 3.55 18.70 12.62
N LEU A 69 2.27 18.34 12.43
CA LEU A 69 1.59 17.32 13.21
C LEU A 69 2.27 15.95 13.06
N TYR A 70 2.62 15.53 11.83
CA TYR A 70 3.38 14.30 11.61
C TYR A 70 4.73 14.32 12.31
N GLY A 71 5.44 15.44 12.27
CA GLY A 71 6.69 15.63 13.00
C GLY A 71 6.52 15.49 14.50
N VAL A 72 5.51 16.16 15.08
CA VAL A 72 5.23 16.08 16.52
C VAL A 72 4.86 14.65 16.94
N LEU A 73 3.98 14.00 16.20
CA LEU A 73 3.55 12.63 16.51
C LEU A 73 4.71 11.63 16.40
N ASN A 74 5.53 11.73 15.36
CA ASN A 74 6.65 10.81 15.15
C ASN A 74 7.86 11.06 16.05
N LEU A 75 8.01 12.26 16.61
CA LEU A 75 9.12 12.58 17.53
C LEU A 75 8.74 12.38 19.00
N PHE A 76 7.51 12.73 19.40
CA PHE A 76 7.12 12.79 20.81
C PHE A 76 6.05 11.77 21.21
N ALA A 77 5.16 11.36 20.30
CA ALA A 77 3.99 10.53 20.63
C ALA A 77 4.14 9.04 20.27
N VAL A 78 5.36 8.58 19.92
CA VAL A 78 5.62 7.21 19.44
C VAL A 78 5.13 6.12 20.40
N LYS A 79 5.15 6.37 21.72
CA LYS A 79 4.67 5.39 22.72
C LYS A 79 3.16 5.14 22.64
N TRP A 80 2.38 6.13 22.24
CA TRP A 80 0.92 6.05 22.11
C TRP A 80 0.45 5.67 20.71
N TYR A 81 1.38 5.65 19.75
CA TYR A 81 1.09 5.39 18.35
C TYR A 81 0.38 4.04 18.14
N GLY A 82 0.87 2.97 18.77
CA GLY A 82 0.29 1.63 18.58
C GLY A 82 -1.15 1.51 19.06
N GLU A 83 -1.49 2.10 20.21
CA GLU A 83 -2.88 2.10 20.71
C GLU A 83 -3.79 3.00 19.86
N ALA A 84 -3.32 4.19 19.48
CA ALA A 84 -4.09 5.09 18.63
C ALA A 84 -4.37 4.49 17.25
N GLU A 85 -3.36 3.85 16.64
CA GLU A 85 -3.51 3.19 15.35
C GLU A 85 -4.50 2.01 15.41
N PHE A 86 -4.52 1.26 16.52
CA PHE A 86 -5.51 0.20 16.71
C PHE A 86 -6.96 0.73 16.64
N TRP A 87 -7.26 1.81 17.37
CA TRP A 87 -8.59 2.42 17.35
C TRP A 87 -8.94 3.04 15.99
N LEU A 88 -7.97 3.71 15.34
CA LEU A 88 -8.16 4.30 14.01
C LEU A 88 -8.36 3.22 12.94
N SER A 89 -7.67 2.09 13.05
CA SER A 89 -7.85 0.93 12.17
C SER A 89 -9.25 0.31 12.32
N LEU A 90 -9.77 0.21 13.55
CA LEU A 90 -11.15 -0.22 13.79
C LEU A 90 -12.15 0.72 13.10
N GLY A 91 -11.92 2.04 13.16
CA GLY A 91 -12.71 3.04 12.45
C GLY A 91 -12.76 2.81 10.93
N LYS A 92 -11.64 2.45 10.30
CA LYS A 92 -11.56 2.15 8.85
C LYS A 92 -12.42 0.95 8.47
N VAL A 93 -12.40 -0.10 9.29
CA VAL A 93 -13.22 -1.30 9.08
C VAL A 93 -14.70 -0.97 9.22
N LEU A 94 -15.08 -0.24 10.28
CA LEU A 94 -16.46 0.19 10.49
C LEU A 94 -16.98 1.08 9.36
N LEU A 95 -16.15 2.02 8.85
CA LEU A 95 -16.50 2.82 7.69
C LEU A 95 -16.75 1.95 6.46
N SER A 96 -15.84 1.03 6.16
CA SER A 96 -15.93 0.15 4.99
C SER A 96 -17.18 -0.73 5.04
N THR A 97 -17.45 -1.36 6.19
CA THR A 97 -18.68 -2.14 6.40
C THR A 97 -19.93 -1.24 6.33
N GLY A 98 -19.88 -0.04 6.92
CA GLY A 98 -20.97 0.93 6.89
C GLY A 98 -21.34 1.38 5.47
N LEU A 99 -20.35 1.62 4.60
CA LEU A 99 -20.56 2.02 3.21
C LEU A 99 -21.17 0.88 2.36
N ILE A 100 -20.78 -0.37 2.62
CA ILE A 100 -21.38 -1.54 1.98
C ILE A 100 -22.85 -1.69 2.40
N LEU A 101 -23.14 -1.61 3.70
CA LEU A 101 -24.50 -1.66 4.23
C LEU A 101 -25.36 -0.51 3.72
N TYR A 102 -24.81 0.71 3.71
CA TYR A 102 -25.44 1.88 3.12
C TYR A 102 -25.90 1.59 1.70
N THR A 103 -24.99 1.07 0.85
CA THR A 103 -25.31 0.75 -0.54
C THR A 103 -26.47 -0.24 -0.66
N PHE A 104 -26.45 -1.30 0.16
CA PHE A 104 -27.52 -2.30 0.20
C PHE A 104 -28.88 -1.72 0.62
N ILE A 105 -28.90 -0.80 1.59
CA ILE A 105 -30.13 -0.17 2.06
C ILE A 105 -30.69 0.77 0.98
N VAL A 106 -29.84 1.64 0.40
CA VAL A 106 -30.32 2.62 -0.58
C VAL A 106 -30.73 1.99 -1.91
N MET A 107 -30.07 0.91 -2.35
CA MET A 107 -30.45 0.20 -3.57
C MET A 107 -31.84 -0.45 -3.49
N LEU A 108 -32.28 -0.81 -2.27
CA LEU A 108 -33.60 -1.39 -1.99
C LEU A 108 -34.70 -0.35 -1.75
N GLY A 109 -34.38 0.95 -1.89
CA GLY A 109 -35.32 2.05 -1.70
C GLY A 109 -35.33 2.64 -0.30
N GLY A 110 -34.37 2.28 0.57
CA GLY A 110 -34.17 2.91 1.88
C GLY A 110 -33.52 4.29 1.80
N ASN A 111 -33.91 5.10 0.81
CA ASN A 111 -33.43 6.46 0.59
C ASN A 111 -34.59 7.46 0.66
N PRO A 112 -34.33 8.75 0.96
CA PRO A 112 -35.37 9.80 1.06
C PRO A 112 -36.25 9.97 -0.19
N LEU A 113 -35.77 9.54 -1.36
CA LEU A 113 -36.51 9.60 -2.62
C LEU A 113 -37.40 8.36 -2.84
N GLY A 114 -37.26 7.32 -2.02
CA GLY A 114 -37.96 6.04 -2.18
C GLY A 114 -37.58 5.27 -3.45
N ASP A 115 -36.51 5.68 -4.15
CA ASP A 115 -36.16 5.10 -5.46
C ASP A 115 -35.45 3.75 -5.29
N ARG A 116 -35.99 2.72 -5.93
CA ARG A 116 -35.39 1.39 -6.00
C ARG A 116 -34.59 1.26 -7.29
N PHE A 117 -33.35 1.72 -7.27
CA PHE A 117 -32.51 1.69 -8.46
C PHE A 117 -31.80 0.35 -8.66
N GLY A 118 -31.54 -0.45 -7.62
CA GLY A 118 -30.88 -1.76 -7.80
C GLY A 118 -29.63 -1.67 -8.69
N PHE A 119 -29.54 -2.51 -9.72
CA PHE A 119 -28.45 -2.49 -10.70
C PHE A 119 -28.71 -1.58 -11.92
N ARG A 120 -29.54 -0.54 -11.80
CA ARG A 120 -29.92 0.33 -12.93
C ARG A 120 -28.71 0.84 -13.72
N TYR A 121 -27.67 1.33 -13.04
CA TYR A 121 -26.49 1.89 -13.70
C TYR A 121 -25.58 0.85 -14.38
N TRP A 122 -25.68 -0.42 -13.99
CA TRP A 122 -24.98 -1.52 -14.66
C TRP A 122 -25.62 -1.90 -15.99
N ASN A 123 -26.92 -1.59 -16.16
CA ASN A 123 -27.66 -1.78 -17.40
C ASN A 123 -27.59 -0.51 -18.28
N GLU A 124 -27.86 0.66 -17.70
CA GLU A 124 -27.87 1.94 -18.40
C GLU A 124 -27.14 3.00 -17.56
N PRO A 125 -25.96 3.51 -17.97
CA PRO A 125 -25.31 3.43 -19.29
C PRO A 125 -24.50 2.15 -19.58
N GLY A 126 -24.41 1.22 -18.62
CA GLY A 126 -23.69 -0.05 -18.77
C GLY A 126 -22.47 -0.17 -17.85
N ALA A 127 -21.99 -1.40 -17.65
CA ALA A 127 -20.87 -1.68 -16.74
C ALA A 127 -19.47 -1.36 -17.29
N PHE A 128 -19.32 -1.26 -18.61
CA PHE A 128 -18.02 -1.05 -19.27
C PHE A 128 -18.04 0.18 -20.16
N ASN A 129 -17.12 1.11 -19.88
CA ASN A 129 -16.88 2.27 -20.72
C ASN A 129 -15.66 2.03 -21.64
N GLY A 130 -15.69 2.61 -22.84
CA GLY A 130 -14.54 2.63 -23.73
C GLY A 130 -13.48 3.62 -23.25
N TYR A 131 -12.20 3.25 -23.35
CA TYR A 131 -11.08 4.12 -23.02
C TYR A 131 -10.18 4.31 -24.25
N TYR A 132 -9.87 5.57 -24.60
CA TYR A 132 -9.13 6.03 -25.79
C TYR A 132 -9.72 5.71 -27.18
N LYS A 133 -10.45 4.61 -27.31
CA LYS A 133 -11.13 4.20 -28.54
C LYS A 133 -12.58 3.84 -28.24
N THR A 134 -13.41 3.84 -29.26
CA THR A 134 -14.79 3.34 -29.21
C THR A 134 -14.84 1.84 -29.53
N GLY A 135 -15.93 1.17 -29.16
CA GLY A 135 -16.11 -0.26 -29.40
C GLY A 135 -15.36 -1.17 -28.43
N ASP A 136 -15.23 -2.45 -28.79
CA ASP A 136 -14.71 -3.50 -27.88
C ASP A 136 -13.23 -3.33 -27.55
N THR A 137 -12.44 -2.82 -28.50
CA THR A 137 -11.04 -2.44 -28.23
C THR A 137 -10.95 -1.33 -27.18
N GLY A 138 -11.87 -0.35 -27.23
CA GLY A 138 -11.97 0.69 -26.21
C GLY A 138 -12.27 0.12 -24.83
N LYS A 139 -13.23 -0.80 -24.74
CA LYS A 139 -13.60 -1.46 -23.47
C LYS A 139 -12.43 -2.27 -22.92
N PHE A 140 -11.70 -3.00 -23.77
CA PHE A 140 -10.50 -3.73 -23.36
C PHE A 140 -9.42 -2.80 -22.79
N LEU A 141 -9.17 -1.66 -23.46
CA LEU A 141 -8.23 -0.65 -22.96
C LEU A 141 -8.70 -0.03 -21.63
N GLY A 142 -10.01 0.11 -21.42
CA GLY A 142 -10.59 0.54 -20.15
C GLY A 142 -10.34 -0.47 -19.03
N VAL A 143 -10.51 -1.76 -19.31
CA VAL A 143 -10.16 -2.83 -18.36
C VAL A 143 -8.68 -2.82 -18.04
N LEU A 144 -7.80 -2.66 -19.04
CA LEU A 144 -6.35 -2.58 -18.83
C LEU A 144 -5.99 -1.39 -17.91
N ALA A 145 -6.56 -0.21 -18.17
CA ALA A 145 -6.35 0.97 -17.33
C ALA A 145 -6.85 0.74 -15.90
N ALA A 146 -8.04 0.14 -15.73
CA ALA A 146 -8.57 -0.19 -14.42
C ALA A 146 -7.68 -1.18 -13.65
N VAL A 147 -7.07 -2.17 -14.34
CA VAL A 147 -6.12 -3.12 -13.73
C VAL A 147 -4.83 -2.42 -13.29
N ILE A 148 -4.33 -1.46 -14.07
CA ILE A 148 -3.16 -0.65 -13.69
C ILE A 148 -3.48 0.17 -12.43
N THR A 149 -4.60 0.89 -12.41
CA THR A 149 -5.01 1.69 -11.24
C THR A 149 -5.30 0.80 -10.02
N ALA A 150 -5.90 -0.38 -10.20
CA ALA A 150 -6.13 -1.33 -9.12
C ALA A 150 -4.83 -1.92 -8.56
N SER A 151 -3.74 -1.93 -9.33
CA SER A 151 -2.44 -2.42 -8.85
C SER A 151 -1.86 -1.53 -7.75
N PHE A 152 -2.19 -0.25 -7.73
CA PHE A 152 -1.86 0.68 -6.64
C PHE A 152 -2.51 0.26 -5.32
N THR A 153 -3.79 -0.11 -5.35
CA THR A 153 -4.59 -0.32 -4.14
C THR A 153 -4.24 -1.61 -3.41
N ILE A 154 -3.67 -2.60 -4.10
CA ILE A 154 -3.28 -3.89 -3.53
C ILE A 154 -1.88 -3.80 -2.90
N ALA A 155 -1.83 -3.22 -1.69
CA ALA A 155 -0.66 -3.18 -0.80
C ALA A 155 -0.96 -3.89 0.52
N GLY A 156 0.06 -4.14 1.37
CA GLY A 156 -0.16 -4.66 2.73
C GLY A 156 0.55 -5.97 3.08
N PRO A 157 0.63 -6.99 2.20
CA PRO A 157 1.30 -8.25 2.54
C PRO A 157 2.77 -8.08 2.95
N ASP A 158 3.45 -7.11 2.33
CA ASP A 158 4.78 -6.64 2.68
C ASP A 158 4.86 -6.11 4.12
N TYR A 159 3.90 -5.30 4.57
CA TYR A 159 3.83 -4.81 5.95
C TYR A 159 3.57 -5.94 6.97
N VAL A 160 2.69 -6.89 6.65
CA VAL A 160 2.50 -8.10 7.49
C VAL A 160 3.81 -8.86 7.66
N SER A 161 4.63 -8.91 6.60
CA SER A 161 5.93 -9.55 6.66
C SER A 161 6.92 -8.81 7.56
N MET A 162 6.88 -7.49 7.64
CA MET A 162 7.80 -6.70 8.49
C MET A 162 7.66 -7.03 9.97
N ALA A 163 6.43 -7.30 10.42
CA ALA A 163 6.14 -7.69 11.80
C ALA A 163 6.57 -9.12 12.16
N ALA A 164 7.08 -9.91 11.20
CA ALA A 164 7.42 -11.32 11.41
C ALA A 164 8.47 -11.54 12.50
N GLY A 165 9.46 -10.63 12.61
CA GLY A 165 10.50 -10.70 13.64
C GLY A 165 10.01 -10.38 15.06
N GLU A 166 8.85 -9.74 15.19
CA GLU A 166 8.25 -9.31 16.47
C GLU A 166 7.01 -10.16 16.84
N THR A 167 6.59 -11.05 15.94
CA THR A 167 5.38 -11.86 16.12
C THR A 167 5.63 -13.04 17.04
N VAL A 168 4.74 -13.26 17.99
CA VAL A 168 4.75 -14.45 18.86
C VAL A 168 4.35 -15.69 18.04
N ASN A 169 5.15 -16.74 18.07
CA ASN A 169 4.95 -17.97 17.28
C ASN A 169 4.63 -17.70 15.79
N PRO A 170 5.57 -17.09 15.05
CA PRO A 170 5.34 -16.60 13.69
C PRO A 170 4.98 -17.71 12.69
N ARG A 171 5.47 -18.95 12.92
CA ARG A 171 5.18 -20.11 12.05
C ARG A 171 3.70 -20.48 11.99
N LYS A 172 2.95 -20.26 13.08
CA LYS A 172 1.50 -20.53 13.14
C LYS A 172 0.66 -19.28 12.89
N VAL A 173 1.10 -18.12 13.39
CA VAL A 173 0.31 -16.87 13.34
C VAL A 173 0.38 -16.23 11.95
N LEU A 174 1.56 -16.17 11.32
CA LEU A 174 1.71 -15.45 10.05
C LEU A 174 0.85 -16.04 8.91
N PRO A 175 0.77 -17.37 8.69
CA PRO A 175 -0.12 -17.91 7.66
C PRO A 175 -1.57 -17.46 7.79
N LYS A 176 -2.09 -17.40 9.02
CA LYS A 176 -3.45 -16.92 9.30
C LYS A 176 -3.55 -15.43 9.02
N ALA A 177 -2.59 -14.64 9.48
CA ALA A 177 -2.55 -13.20 9.24
C ALA A 177 -2.51 -12.85 7.73
N PHE A 178 -1.65 -13.53 6.95
CA PHE A 178 -1.58 -13.35 5.49
C PHE A 178 -2.90 -13.69 4.81
N ASN A 179 -3.49 -14.85 5.14
CA ASN A 179 -4.78 -15.25 4.58
C ASN A 179 -5.89 -14.27 4.99
N GLY A 180 -5.95 -13.86 6.24
CA GLY A 180 -6.93 -12.89 6.75
C GLY A 180 -6.81 -11.53 6.07
N VAL A 181 -5.60 -11.03 5.82
CA VAL A 181 -5.40 -9.80 5.03
C VAL A 181 -5.88 -9.99 3.60
N PHE A 182 -5.53 -11.10 2.94
CA PHE A 182 -5.97 -11.38 1.56
C PHE A 182 -7.51 -11.44 1.44
N TYR A 183 -8.18 -12.20 2.31
CA TYR A 183 -9.64 -12.30 2.29
C TYR A 183 -10.32 -10.97 2.61
N ARG A 184 -9.82 -10.21 3.60
CA ARG A 184 -10.38 -8.91 3.97
C ARG A 184 -10.22 -7.87 2.86
N LEU A 185 -9.02 -7.73 2.30
CA LEU A 185 -8.77 -6.80 1.19
C LEU A 185 -9.62 -7.15 -0.03
N THR A 186 -9.66 -8.43 -0.40
CA THR A 186 -10.48 -8.90 -1.52
C THR A 186 -11.96 -8.61 -1.29
N ALA A 187 -12.48 -8.93 -0.10
CA ALA A 187 -13.88 -8.67 0.23
C ALA A 187 -14.22 -7.18 0.18
N PHE A 188 -13.47 -6.32 0.87
CA PHE A 188 -13.76 -4.88 0.90
C PHE A 188 -13.55 -4.19 -0.45
N PHE A 189 -12.55 -4.61 -1.24
CA PHE A 189 -12.31 -3.98 -2.55
C PHE A 189 -13.30 -4.44 -3.60
N VAL A 190 -13.60 -5.75 -3.69
CA VAL A 190 -14.57 -6.26 -4.67
C VAL A 190 -15.98 -5.76 -4.34
N LEU A 191 -16.39 -5.86 -3.07
CA LEU A 191 -17.69 -5.35 -2.65
C LEU A 191 -17.74 -3.82 -2.74
N GLY A 192 -16.65 -3.12 -2.41
CA GLY A 192 -16.58 -1.66 -2.49
C GLY A 192 -16.69 -1.13 -3.92
N VAL A 193 -15.99 -1.74 -4.89
CA VAL A 193 -16.10 -1.38 -6.31
C VAL A 193 -17.49 -1.72 -6.85
N LEU A 194 -18.05 -2.88 -6.48
CA LEU A 194 -19.42 -3.24 -6.82
C LEU A 194 -20.42 -2.20 -6.28
N SER A 195 -20.28 -1.82 -5.01
CA SER A 195 -21.10 -0.81 -4.35
C SER A 195 -21.04 0.53 -5.08
N VAL A 196 -19.84 1.02 -5.39
CA VAL A 196 -19.65 2.27 -6.15
C VAL A 196 -20.32 2.21 -7.52
N GLY A 197 -20.14 1.13 -8.27
CA GLY A 197 -20.76 0.96 -9.59
C GLY A 197 -22.29 0.86 -9.53
N ILE A 198 -22.86 0.41 -8.40
CA ILE A 198 -24.31 0.40 -8.15
C ILE A 198 -24.82 1.81 -7.81
N LEU A 199 -24.04 2.60 -7.07
CA LEU A 199 -24.46 3.90 -6.54
C LEU A 199 -24.45 5.02 -7.59
N VAL A 200 -23.45 5.04 -8.47
CA VAL A 200 -23.21 6.14 -9.39
C VAL A 200 -22.85 5.60 -10.78
N PRO A 201 -23.47 6.10 -11.87
CA PRO A 201 -23.11 5.70 -13.22
C PRO A 201 -21.72 6.24 -13.60
N TYR A 202 -20.99 5.52 -14.45
CA TYR A 202 -19.63 5.93 -14.85
C TYR A 202 -19.58 7.26 -15.61
N ASN A 203 -20.69 7.68 -16.22
CA ASN A 203 -20.81 8.90 -17.03
C ASN A 203 -21.36 10.10 -16.23
N ASP A 204 -21.27 10.03 -14.90
CA ASP A 204 -21.79 11.08 -14.04
C ASP A 204 -21.04 12.41 -14.24
N LYS A 205 -21.79 13.49 -14.51
CA LYS A 205 -21.20 14.82 -14.77
C LYS A 205 -20.55 15.43 -13.54
N THR A 206 -21.12 15.22 -12.35
CA THR A 206 -20.53 15.73 -11.11
C THR A 206 -19.19 15.04 -10.83
N MET A 207 -19.13 13.72 -11.05
CA MET A 207 -17.88 12.96 -10.97
C MET A 207 -16.87 13.44 -12.01
N ALA A 208 -17.26 13.57 -13.29
CA ALA A 208 -16.37 14.04 -14.35
C ALA A 208 -15.84 15.45 -14.08
N ASP A 209 -16.70 16.40 -13.71
CA ASP A 209 -16.31 17.76 -13.36
C ASP A 209 -15.33 17.81 -12.17
N ALA A 210 -15.48 16.90 -11.20
CA ALA A 210 -14.58 16.82 -10.06
C ALA A 210 -13.16 16.40 -10.48
N PHE A 211 -13.05 15.46 -11.42
CA PHE A 211 -11.75 15.03 -11.98
C PHE A 211 -11.15 16.08 -12.93
N ASP A 212 -11.96 16.66 -13.83
CA ASP A 212 -11.46 17.53 -14.90
C ASP A 212 -11.17 18.96 -14.44
N ASN A 213 -11.98 19.52 -13.54
CA ASN A 213 -11.91 20.93 -13.16
C ASN A 213 -11.34 21.17 -11.75
N GLY A 214 -10.90 20.11 -11.05
CA GLY A 214 -10.26 20.22 -9.73
C GLY A 214 -11.09 20.97 -8.69
N LYS A 215 -12.43 20.91 -8.78
CA LYS A 215 -13.33 21.56 -7.84
C LYS A 215 -13.07 21.05 -6.41
N PRO A 216 -13.15 21.92 -5.39
CA PRO A 216 -12.87 21.55 -4.03
C PRO A 216 -13.75 20.41 -3.52
N GLY A 217 -13.13 19.52 -2.75
CA GLY A 217 -13.80 18.63 -1.84
C GLY A 217 -13.78 17.16 -2.25
N ALA A 218 -13.96 16.33 -1.23
CA ALA A 218 -14.35 14.93 -1.32
C ALA A 218 -15.70 14.68 -2.06
N ALA A 219 -16.21 15.66 -2.82
CA ALA A 219 -17.30 15.57 -3.80
C ALA A 219 -16.93 14.75 -5.05
N ALA A 220 -15.69 14.25 -5.17
CA ALA A 220 -15.31 13.22 -6.14
C ALA A 220 -15.59 11.79 -5.65
N SER A 221 -15.83 11.58 -4.34
CA SER A 221 -16.11 10.25 -3.80
C SER A 221 -17.48 9.80 -4.29
N PRO A 222 -17.58 8.66 -5.02
CA PRO A 222 -18.87 8.19 -5.51
C PRO A 222 -19.89 7.93 -4.38
N TYR A 223 -19.41 7.57 -3.18
CA TYR A 223 -20.27 7.45 -2.00
C TYR A 223 -20.88 8.79 -1.61
N VAL A 224 -20.08 9.85 -1.49
CA VAL A 224 -20.55 11.20 -1.13
C VAL A 224 -21.48 11.75 -2.20
N ILE A 225 -21.12 11.61 -3.49
CA ILE A 225 -21.97 11.99 -4.63
C ILE A 225 -23.34 11.31 -4.55
N SER A 226 -23.36 10.02 -4.21
CA SER A 226 -24.61 9.27 -4.08
C SER A 226 -25.47 9.78 -2.91
N MET A 227 -24.85 10.11 -1.77
CA MET A 227 -25.55 10.59 -0.58
C MET A 227 -26.19 11.96 -0.84
N ASP A 228 -25.46 12.86 -1.50
CA ASP A 228 -25.96 14.18 -1.90
C ASP A 228 -27.11 14.05 -2.90
N ARG A 229 -26.96 13.19 -3.91
CA ARG A 229 -28.02 12.93 -4.92
C ARG A 229 -29.28 12.37 -4.28
N LEU A 230 -29.13 11.44 -3.34
CA LEU A 230 -30.24 10.84 -2.60
C LEU A 230 -30.80 11.76 -1.51
N LYS A 231 -30.23 12.97 -1.35
CA LYS A 231 -30.64 13.99 -0.37
C LYS A 231 -30.58 13.47 1.08
N ILE A 232 -29.58 12.67 1.39
CA ILE A 232 -29.39 12.12 2.75
C ILE A 232 -28.64 13.17 3.59
N PRO A 233 -29.28 13.77 4.61
CA PRO A 233 -28.63 14.79 5.42
C PRO A 233 -27.55 14.16 6.30
N ILE A 234 -26.49 14.92 6.60
CA ILE A 234 -25.43 14.62 7.60
C ILE A 234 -24.48 13.46 7.25
N LEU A 235 -24.95 12.42 6.55
CA LEU A 235 -24.12 11.26 6.22
C LEU A 235 -22.86 11.61 5.40
N PRO A 236 -22.91 12.54 4.41
CA PRO A 236 -21.71 13.05 3.74
C PRO A 236 -20.64 13.58 4.69
N ASP A 237 -21.04 14.39 5.69
CA ASP A 237 -20.12 14.96 6.68
C ASP A 237 -19.45 13.90 7.54
N ILE A 238 -20.22 12.92 8.02
CA ILE A 238 -19.71 11.81 8.84
C ILE A 238 -18.68 11.01 8.03
N VAL A 239 -19.01 10.65 6.80
CA VAL A 239 -18.12 9.87 5.94
C VAL A 239 -16.83 10.63 5.65
N ASN A 240 -16.92 11.91 5.29
CA ASN A 240 -15.73 12.73 5.06
C ASN A 240 -14.87 12.89 6.31
N ALA A 241 -15.48 13.05 7.50
CA ALA A 241 -14.72 13.14 8.76
C ALA A 241 -13.96 11.84 9.06
N VAL A 242 -14.56 10.67 8.81
CA VAL A 242 -13.89 9.39 9.02
C VAL A 242 -12.81 9.15 7.95
N ILE A 243 -13.04 9.53 6.69
CA ILE A 243 -12.01 9.46 5.64
C ILE A 243 -10.83 10.38 5.99
N LEU A 244 -11.08 11.59 6.47
CA LEU A 244 -10.04 12.53 6.91
C LEU A 244 -9.16 11.92 8.00
N THR A 245 -9.76 11.35 9.04
CA THR A 245 -9.02 10.69 10.12
C THR A 245 -8.28 9.44 9.63
N ALA A 246 -8.85 8.70 8.68
CA ALA A 246 -8.22 7.54 8.06
C ALA A 246 -6.98 7.91 7.21
N SER A 247 -7.06 8.96 6.40
CA SER A 247 -5.93 9.48 5.60
C SER A 247 -4.83 10.06 6.47
N PHE A 248 -5.18 10.88 7.47
CA PHE A 248 -4.20 11.40 8.42
C PHE A 248 -3.50 10.27 9.20
N SER A 249 -4.27 9.25 9.61
CA SER A 249 -3.71 8.05 10.23
C SER A 249 -2.74 7.32 9.30
N ALA A 250 -3.13 7.09 8.04
CA ALA A 250 -2.29 6.40 7.07
C ALA A 250 -0.97 7.14 6.80
N GLY A 251 -1.02 8.47 6.60
CA GLY A 251 0.17 9.28 6.39
C GLY A 251 1.12 9.25 7.59
N ASN A 252 0.58 9.24 8.82
CA ASN A 252 1.40 9.07 10.02
C ASN A 252 2.04 7.67 10.11
N SER A 253 1.34 6.61 9.70
CA SER A 253 1.88 5.26 9.61
C SER A 253 2.99 5.14 8.57
N TYR A 254 2.82 5.73 7.38
CA TYR A 254 3.87 5.74 6.35
C TYR A 254 5.10 6.55 6.79
N MET A 255 4.89 7.68 7.48
CA MET A 255 5.97 8.46 8.09
C MET A 255 6.76 7.63 9.12
N TYR A 256 6.03 6.84 9.92
CA TYR A 256 6.64 5.89 10.84
C TYR A 256 7.45 4.86 10.07
N CYS A 257 6.84 4.09 9.18
CA CYS A 257 7.52 2.99 8.48
C CYS A 257 8.71 3.48 7.64
N ALA A 258 8.56 4.54 6.84
CA ALA A 258 9.63 5.11 6.00
C ALA A 258 10.89 5.46 6.82
N SER A 259 10.72 6.14 7.96
CA SER A 259 11.85 6.53 8.80
C SER A 259 12.55 5.33 9.45
N ARG A 260 11.81 4.26 9.79
CA ARG A 260 12.38 3.02 10.34
C ARG A 260 13.03 2.15 9.27
N SER A 261 12.47 2.10 8.06
CA SER A 261 13.08 1.46 6.89
C SER A 261 14.44 2.07 6.56
N LEU A 262 14.53 3.41 6.54
CA LEU A 262 15.80 4.12 6.32
C LEU A 262 16.81 3.88 7.45
N TYR A 263 16.34 3.88 8.71
CA TYR A 263 17.16 3.57 9.86
C TYR A 263 17.70 2.13 9.82
N GLY A 264 16.88 1.16 9.41
CA GLY A 264 17.28 -0.24 9.23
C GLY A 264 18.39 -0.39 8.19
N LEU A 265 18.27 0.31 7.05
CA LEU A 265 19.34 0.36 6.04
C LEU A 265 20.64 0.96 6.60
N ALA A 266 20.54 1.98 7.46
CA ALA A 266 21.71 2.61 8.07
C ALA A 266 22.43 1.68 9.07
N ILE A 267 21.68 0.91 9.88
CA ILE A 267 22.25 -0.08 10.82
C ILE A 267 23.02 -1.16 10.05
N GLU A 268 22.49 -1.63 8.93
CA GLU A 268 23.15 -2.63 8.08
C GLU A 268 24.34 -2.07 7.28
N GLY A 269 24.72 -0.79 7.47
CA GLY A 269 25.82 -0.16 6.74
C GLY A 269 25.50 0.16 5.28
N LYS A 270 24.23 0.05 4.88
CA LYS A 270 23.74 0.29 3.51
C LYS A 270 23.30 1.74 3.28
N ALA A 271 23.23 2.54 4.35
CA ALA A 271 23.00 3.98 4.32
C ALA A 271 24.01 4.71 5.23
N PRO A 272 24.18 6.04 5.07
CA PRO A 272 25.14 6.81 5.86
C PRO A 272 24.99 6.63 7.39
N ARG A 273 26.12 6.41 8.08
CA ARG A 273 26.13 6.11 9.53
C ARG A 273 25.48 7.19 10.40
N PHE A 274 25.46 8.46 9.99
CA PHE A 274 24.82 9.50 10.80
C PHE A 274 23.31 9.26 11.00
N LEU A 275 22.67 8.50 10.09
CA LEU A 275 21.25 8.14 10.16
C LEU A 275 20.93 7.17 11.31
N THR A 276 21.93 6.50 11.90
CA THR A 276 21.71 5.60 13.05
C THR A 276 21.54 6.34 14.38
N LYS A 277 21.59 7.67 14.39
CA LYS A 277 21.43 8.45 15.63
C LYS A 277 19.96 8.48 16.05
N CYS A 278 19.69 7.94 17.25
CA CYS A 278 18.38 7.96 17.88
C CYS A 278 18.30 9.00 19.02
N THR A 279 17.08 9.44 19.33
CA THR A 279 16.77 10.17 20.57
C THR A 279 16.80 9.24 21.78
N ASN A 280 16.73 9.79 22.99
CA ASN A 280 16.66 9.01 24.24
C ASN A 280 15.45 8.06 24.29
N ASN A 281 14.41 8.33 23.50
CA ASN A 281 13.22 7.49 23.39
C ASN A 281 13.31 6.46 22.24
N GLY A 282 14.47 6.31 21.60
CA GLY A 282 14.70 5.33 20.52
C GLY A 282 14.22 5.78 19.13
N VAL A 283 13.93 7.07 18.93
CA VAL A 283 13.41 7.59 17.65
C VAL A 283 14.56 8.05 16.73
N PRO A 284 14.67 7.58 15.47
CA PRO A 284 15.74 7.98 14.55
C PRO A 284 15.53 9.40 13.99
N ILE A 285 16.05 10.41 14.67
CA ILE A 285 15.70 11.83 14.43
C ILE A 285 16.04 12.32 13.02
N TYR A 286 17.19 11.91 12.48
CA TYR A 286 17.60 12.34 11.13
C TYR A 286 16.78 11.65 10.03
N CYS A 287 16.41 10.38 10.23
CA CYS A 287 15.53 9.67 9.30
C CYS A 287 14.15 10.32 9.27
N VAL A 288 13.60 10.68 10.45
CA VAL A 288 12.33 11.44 10.53
C VAL A 288 12.47 12.78 9.81
N GLY A 289 13.56 13.52 10.03
CA GLY A 289 13.82 14.79 9.33
C GLY A 289 13.84 14.66 7.80
N ILE A 290 14.48 13.62 7.26
CA ILE A 290 14.53 13.36 5.81
C ILE A 290 13.14 13.11 5.25
N VAL A 291 12.32 12.28 5.92
CA VAL A 291 10.97 11.98 5.42
C VAL A 291 10.06 13.21 5.53
N LEU A 292 10.23 14.07 6.55
CA LEU A 292 9.51 15.35 6.63
C LEU A 292 9.88 16.29 5.47
N VAL A 293 11.15 16.33 5.08
CA VAL A 293 11.62 17.09 3.92
C VAL A 293 11.00 16.54 2.63
N ILE A 294 10.90 15.22 2.48
CA ILE A 294 10.18 14.60 1.36
C ILE A 294 8.68 14.96 1.38
N GLY A 295 8.08 15.07 2.58
CA GLY A 295 6.72 15.56 2.77
C GLY A 295 6.48 16.98 2.22
N LEU A 296 7.51 17.81 2.08
CA LEU A 296 7.41 19.12 1.43
C LEU A 296 7.07 19.02 -0.07
N LEU A 297 7.22 17.85 -0.70
CA LEU A 297 6.72 17.64 -2.07
C LEU A 297 5.19 17.76 -2.16
N SER A 298 4.47 17.69 -1.03
CA SER A 298 3.03 18.01 -0.99
C SER A 298 2.71 19.44 -1.42
N PHE A 299 3.66 20.38 -1.38
CA PHE A 299 3.49 21.76 -1.86
C PHE A 299 3.37 21.86 -3.39
N LEU A 300 3.67 20.80 -4.15
CA LEU A 300 3.44 20.78 -5.59
C LEU A 300 1.97 21.07 -5.95
N GLN A 301 1.03 20.77 -5.05
CA GLN A 301 -0.41 21.04 -5.21
C GLN A 301 -0.79 22.53 -5.03
N VAL A 302 0.17 23.38 -4.63
CA VAL A 302 -0.07 24.83 -4.56
C VAL A 302 0.01 25.44 -5.96
N SER A 303 0.91 24.91 -6.79
CA SER A 303 1.10 25.35 -8.19
C SER A 303 0.36 24.50 -9.21
N ASN A 304 -0.15 23.33 -8.82
CA ASN A 304 -0.88 22.38 -9.65
C ASN A 304 -2.18 21.97 -8.95
N SER A 305 -3.12 21.33 -9.65
CA SER A 305 -4.30 20.77 -8.96
C SER A 305 -3.91 19.59 -8.06
N ALA A 306 -4.64 19.40 -6.95
CA ALA A 306 -4.41 18.27 -6.05
C ALA A 306 -4.54 16.92 -6.78
N ALA A 307 -5.49 16.80 -7.71
CA ALA A 307 -5.68 15.58 -8.51
C ALA A 307 -4.45 15.22 -9.36
N VAL A 308 -3.83 16.19 -10.02
CA VAL A 308 -2.61 15.97 -10.83
C VAL A 308 -1.45 15.49 -9.96
N VAL A 309 -1.28 16.11 -8.78
CA VAL A 309 -0.19 15.75 -7.86
C VAL A 309 -0.43 14.38 -7.21
N LEU A 310 -1.69 14.05 -6.89
CA LEU A 310 -2.05 12.70 -6.43
C LEU A 310 -1.74 11.67 -7.51
N ASP A 311 -2.10 11.93 -8.77
CA ASP A 311 -1.80 11.03 -9.88
C ASP A 311 -0.29 10.80 -10.06
N TRP A 312 0.52 11.85 -9.94
CA TRP A 312 1.98 11.73 -9.95
C TRP A 312 2.50 10.80 -8.84
N PHE A 313 2.04 10.96 -7.60
CA PHE A 313 2.45 10.08 -6.52
C PHE A 313 1.92 8.65 -6.70
N VAL A 314 0.67 8.47 -7.14
CA VAL A 314 0.09 7.15 -7.46
C VAL A 314 0.95 6.42 -8.49
N ASN A 315 1.36 7.10 -9.56
CA ASN A 315 2.21 6.53 -10.59
C ASN A 315 3.57 6.06 -10.05
N LEU A 316 4.24 6.89 -9.24
CA LEU A 316 5.54 6.57 -8.65
C LEU A 316 5.45 5.42 -7.64
N VAL A 317 4.43 5.47 -6.77
CA VAL A 317 4.18 4.45 -5.75
C VAL A 317 3.82 3.11 -6.41
N THR A 318 2.98 3.12 -7.44
CA THR A 318 2.60 1.91 -8.19
C THR A 318 3.81 1.26 -8.84
N ALA A 319 4.67 2.04 -9.50
CA ALA A 319 5.90 1.53 -10.10
C ALA A 319 6.82 0.89 -9.03
N SER A 320 7.03 1.58 -7.90
CA SER A 320 7.84 1.06 -6.79
C SER A 320 7.28 -0.23 -6.20
N GLN A 321 5.97 -0.29 -6.00
CA GLN A 321 5.26 -1.44 -5.44
C GLN A 321 5.38 -2.66 -6.35
N LEU A 322 5.15 -2.48 -7.65
CA LEU A 322 5.28 -3.57 -8.63
C LEU A 322 6.72 -4.09 -8.70
N ILE A 323 7.73 -3.21 -8.62
CA ILE A 323 9.14 -3.61 -8.53
C ILE A 323 9.39 -4.43 -7.24
N ASN A 324 8.88 -4.00 -6.08
CA ASN A 324 9.01 -4.76 -4.84
C ASN A 324 8.38 -6.15 -4.95
N PHE A 325 7.18 -6.27 -5.52
CA PHE A 325 6.55 -7.57 -5.73
C PHE A 325 7.30 -8.45 -6.74
N SER A 326 7.91 -7.86 -7.77
CA SER A 326 8.84 -8.57 -8.66
C SER A 326 10.06 -9.09 -7.89
N VAL A 327 10.65 -8.30 -7.00
CA VAL A 327 11.78 -8.75 -6.16
C VAL A 327 11.36 -9.87 -5.21
N VAL A 328 10.21 -9.76 -4.56
CA VAL A 328 9.70 -10.79 -3.63
C VAL A 328 9.47 -12.11 -4.35
N THR A 329 8.81 -12.09 -5.49
CA THR A 329 8.51 -13.29 -6.29
C THR A 329 9.78 -13.89 -6.88
N PHE A 330 10.71 -13.08 -7.37
CA PHE A 330 12.03 -13.53 -7.83
C PHE A 330 12.84 -14.17 -6.70
N THR A 331 12.86 -13.55 -5.52
CA THR A 331 13.53 -14.08 -4.32
C THR A 331 12.93 -15.42 -3.92
N PHE A 332 11.61 -15.59 -4.00
CA PHE A 332 10.95 -16.88 -3.76
C PHE A 332 11.38 -17.94 -4.77
N ILE A 333 11.47 -17.61 -6.06
CA ILE A 333 11.95 -18.54 -7.09
C ILE A 333 13.38 -19.01 -6.77
N ARG A 334 14.26 -18.10 -6.34
CA ARG A 334 15.64 -18.44 -5.94
C ARG A 334 15.69 -19.29 -4.67
N PHE A 335 14.89 -18.95 -3.66
CA PHE A 335 14.73 -19.76 -2.45
C PHE A 335 14.27 -21.19 -2.77
N LYS A 336 13.27 -21.35 -3.65
CA LYS A 336 12.80 -22.68 -4.08
C LYS A 336 13.89 -23.46 -4.80
N LYS A 337 14.63 -22.83 -5.71
CA LYS A 337 15.77 -23.47 -6.39
C LYS A 337 16.88 -23.87 -5.42
N ALA A 338 17.15 -23.07 -4.39
CA ALA A 338 18.12 -23.40 -3.35
C ALA A 338 17.68 -24.63 -2.52
N LEU A 339 16.40 -24.70 -2.13
CA LEU A 339 15.84 -25.87 -1.46
C LEU A 339 16.01 -27.15 -2.29
N ASP A 340 15.70 -27.09 -3.59
CA ASP A 340 15.86 -28.24 -4.48
C ASP A 340 17.33 -28.66 -4.61
N ALA A 341 18.24 -27.69 -4.79
CA ALA A 341 19.67 -27.95 -4.96
C ALA A 341 20.34 -28.52 -3.70
N GLN A 342 19.84 -28.13 -2.52
CA GLN A 342 20.33 -28.61 -1.21
C GLN A 342 19.56 -29.84 -0.71
N GLY A 343 18.62 -30.37 -1.50
CA GLY A 343 17.87 -31.59 -1.16
C GLY A 343 16.89 -31.44 0.00
N ILE A 344 16.45 -30.22 0.34
CA ILE A 344 15.49 -29.97 1.42
C ILE A 344 14.07 -30.19 0.87
N PRO A 345 13.35 -31.24 1.30
CA PRO A 345 12.02 -31.53 0.78
C PRO A 345 11.05 -30.42 1.18
N ARG A 346 10.20 -30.00 0.25
CA ARG A 346 9.19 -28.95 0.48
C ARG A 346 8.23 -29.26 1.64
N GLU A 347 8.10 -30.54 1.99
CA GLU A 347 7.27 -31.04 3.08
C GLU A 347 7.75 -30.60 4.45
N THR A 348 9.05 -30.35 4.59
CA THR A 348 9.68 -29.86 5.82
C THR A 348 9.36 -28.39 6.12
N LEU A 349 8.84 -27.65 5.13
CA LEU A 349 8.52 -26.24 5.31
C LEU A 349 7.29 -26.06 6.22
N PRO A 350 7.33 -25.12 7.19
CA PRO A 350 6.21 -24.84 8.09
C PRO A 350 4.91 -24.45 7.39
N TYR A 351 5.00 -23.90 6.17
CA TYR A 351 3.85 -23.52 5.36
C TYR A 351 4.11 -23.82 3.88
N ARG A 352 3.07 -24.33 3.20
CA ARG A 352 3.09 -24.67 1.78
C ARG A 352 1.92 -24.01 1.06
N SER A 353 2.21 -23.08 0.15
CA SER A 353 1.20 -22.48 -0.73
C SER A 353 0.86 -23.38 -1.91
N TRP A 354 -0.34 -23.25 -2.46
CA TRP A 354 -0.78 -24.10 -3.58
C TRP A 354 -0.09 -23.69 -4.90
N PHE A 355 0.04 -24.63 -5.84
CA PHE A 355 0.54 -24.42 -7.21
C PHE A 355 1.93 -23.77 -7.39
N GLN A 356 2.78 -23.74 -6.35
CA GLN A 356 4.17 -23.33 -6.52
C GLN A 356 4.98 -24.39 -7.29
N PRO A 357 5.92 -24.00 -8.15
CA PRO A 357 6.43 -22.64 -8.37
C PRO A 357 5.73 -21.85 -9.49
N TYR A 358 4.72 -22.41 -10.17
CA TYR A 358 4.09 -21.78 -11.34
C TYR A 358 3.46 -20.42 -11.03
N ILE A 359 2.80 -20.30 -9.87
CA ILE A 359 2.25 -19.00 -9.42
C ILE A 359 3.36 -17.96 -9.24
N ALA A 360 4.52 -18.33 -8.70
CA ALA A 360 5.62 -17.38 -8.51
C ALA A 360 6.19 -16.88 -9.85
N TYR A 361 6.32 -17.75 -10.86
CA TYR A 361 6.74 -17.35 -12.20
C TYR A 361 5.71 -16.42 -12.85
N PHE A 362 4.43 -16.77 -12.78
CA PHE A 362 3.35 -15.95 -13.31
C PHE A 362 3.31 -14.58 -12.64
N ALA A 363 3.33 -14.53 -11.31
CA ALA A 363 3.34 -13.29 -10.55
C ALA A 363 4.56 -12.41 -10.89
N CYS A 364 5.76 -13.00 -10.94
CA CYS A 364 6.99 -12.29 -11.30
C CYS A 364 6.90 -11.69 -12.72
N ALA A 365 6.35 -12.43 -13.69
CA ALA A 365 6.17 -11.94 -15.05
C ALA A 365 5.14 -10.80 -15.10
N CYS A 366 3.98 -10.99 -14.46
CA CYS A 366 2.91 -9.99 -14.44
C CYS A 366 3.36 -8.69 -13.77
N THR A 367 3.95 -8.74 -12.57
CA THR A 367 4.38 -7.53 -11.85
C THR A 367 5.49 -6.80 -12.61
N THR A 368 6.40 -7.54 -13.24
CA THR A 368 7.49 -6.94 -14.03
C THR A 368 6.94 -6.26 -15.28
N VAL A 369 6.08 -6.93 -16.06
CA VAL A 369 5.47 -6.36 -17.26
C VAL A 369 4.62 -5.14 -16.90
N MET A 370 3.80 -5.24 -15.85
CA MET A 370 2.95 -4.15 -15.39
C MET A 370 3.77 -2.93 -14.93
N ALA A 371 4.94 -3.12 -14.34
CA ALA A 371 5.80 -2.00 -13.94
C ALA A 371 6.17 -1.14 -15.17
N PHE A 372 6.54 -1.75 -16.31
CA PHE A 372 6.88 -1.02 -17.53
C PHE A 372 5.66 -0.46 -18.27
N VAL A 373 4.56 -1.23 -18.27
CA VAL A 373 3.33 -0.85 -18.96
C VAL A 373 2.57 0.24 -18.21
N GLY A 374 2.71 0.37 -16.89
CA GLY A 374 1.92 1.32 -16.08
C GLY A 374 1.92 2.77 -16.58
N GLY A 375 3.04 3.25 -17.12
CA GLY A 375 3.17 4.61 -17.68
C GLY A 375 2.88 4.75 -19.17
N TYR A 376 2.31 3.74 -19.84
CA TYR A 376 2.17 3.72 -21.30
C TYR A 376 1.35 4.89 -21.87
N THR A 377 0.46 5.45 -21.06
CA THR A 377 -0.44 6.55 -21.44
C THR A 377 0.32 7.81 -21.88
N VAL A 378 1.53 8.02 -21.35
CA VAL A 378 2.43 9.12 -21.71
C VAL A 378 2.89 9.04 -23.17
N PHE A 379 2.94 7.84 -23.75
CA PHE A 379 3.35 7.63 -25.15
C PHE A 379 2.19 7.73 -26.14
N LEU A 380 0.95 7.97 -25.67
CA LEU A 380 -0.18 8.17 -26.56
C LEU A 380 -0.12 9.57 -27.22
N PRO A 381 -0.52 9.69 -28.51
CA PRO A 381 -0.52 10.97 -29.20
C PRO A 381 -1.32 12.03 -28.44
N GLY A 382 -0.68 13.16 -28.09
CA GLY A 382 -1.30 14.27 -27.36
C GLY A 382 -1.22 14.21 -25.83
N ASN A 383 -0.73 13.12 -25.24
CA ASN A 383 -0.66 12.92 -23.78
C ASN A 383 0.76 13.06 -23.20
N TRP A 384 1.69 13.66 -23.95
CA TRP A 384 3.06 13.83 -23.48
C TRP A 384 3.14 14.83 -22.34
N SER A 385 3.58 14.36 -21.17
CA SER A 385 3.82 15.17 -19.98
C SER A 385 5.16 14.77 -19.38
N ILE A 386 6.08 15.72 -19.29
CA ILE A 386 7.42 15.51 -18.72
C ILE A 386 7.29 15.05 -17.26
N ALA A 387 6.41 15.70 -16.48
CA ALA A 387 6.19 15.34 -15.08
C ALA A 387 5.65 13.91 -14.96
N THR A 388 4.61 13.55 -15.71
CA THR A 388 4.04 12.20 -15.68
C THR A 388 5.06 11.15 -16.10
N PHE A 389 5.87 11.42 -17.13
CA PHE A 389 6.97 10.54 -17.53
C PHE A 389 7.94 10.27 -16.37
N PHE A 390 8.42 11.34 -15.71
CA PHE A 390 9.33 11.20 -14.58
C PHE A 390 8.66 10.43 -13.44
N PHE A 391 7.47 10.78 -13.01
CA PHE A 391 6.82 10.09 -11.89
C PHE A 391 6.51 8.61 -12.20
N SER A 392 6.11 8.27 -13.42
CA SER A 392 5.82 6.88 -13.81
C SER A 392 7.08 6.02 -14.02
N TYR A 393 8.19 6.59 -14.52
CA TYR A 393 9.38 5.81 -14.91
C TYR A 393 10.60 6.00 -14.01
N THR A 394 10.60 6.96 -13.07
CA THR A 394 11.76 7.22 -12.19
C THR A 394 12.20 5.95 -11.47
N MET A 395 11.27 5.20 -10.87
CA MET A 395 11.63 4.04 -10.05
C MET A 395 12.16 2.86 -10.87
N ILE A 396 11.72 2.76 -12.13
CA ILE A 396 12.24 1.80 -13.11
C ILE A 396 13.69 2.12 -13.47
N GLY A 397 14.10 3.40 -13.45
CA GLY A 397 15.49 3.81 -13.64
C GLY A 397 16.33 3.76 -12.36
N VAL A 398 15.79 4.26 -11.24
CA VAL A 398 16.48 4.34 -9.94
C VAL A 398 16.82 2.96 -9.41
N PHE A 399 15.91 1.98 -9.53
CA PHE A 399 16.15 0.64 -9.01
C PHE A 399 17.39 -0.04 -9.65
N PRO A 400 17.53 -0.12 -10.99
CA PRO A 400 18.76 -0.58 -11.64
C PRO A 400 19.99 0.25 -11.28
N VAL A 401 19.88 1.57 -11.17
CA VAL A 401 21.02 2.42 -10.81
C VAL A 401 21.55 2.07 -9.43
N ILE A 402 20.67 1.85 -8.45
CA ILE A 402 21.07 1.42 -7.10
C ILE A 402 21.63 0.00 -7.13
N TYR A 403 20.96 -0.92 -7.84
CA TYR A 403 21.40 -2.31 -7.97
C TYR A 403 22.80 -2.43 -8.60
N PHE A 404 22.99 -1.87 -9.79
CA PHE A 404 24.26 -1.91 -10.50
C PHE A 404 25.32 -1.04 -9.82
N GLY A 405 24.94 0.13 -9.29
CA GLY A 405 25.85 0.98 -8.53
C GLY A 405 26.46 0.22 -7.34
N TRP A 406 25.63 -0.39 -6.51
CA TRP A 406 26.11 -1.21 -5.38
C TRP A 406 26.98 -2.37 -5.86
N LYS A 407 26.53 -3.06 -6.92
CA LYS A 407 27.24 -4.19 -7.50
C LYS A 407 28.62 -3.83 -8.05
N PHE A 408 28.79 -2.66 -8.66
CA PHE A 408 30.08 -2.21 -9.17
C PHE A 408 31.03 -1.80 -8.04
N PHE A 409 30.54 -1.10 -7.02
CA PHE A 409 31.39 -0.66 -5.89
C PHE A 409 31.78 -1.80 -4.96
N HIS A 410 30.85 -2.70 -4.63
CA HIS A 410 31.06 -3.78 -3.65
C HIS A 410 31.36 -5.14 -4.31
N LYS A 411 31.33 -5.22 -5.65
CA LYS A 411 31.62 -6.43 -6.44
C LYS A 411 30.82 -7.65 -5.98
N THR A 412 29.55 -7.44 -5.61
CA THR A 412 28.67 -8.50 -5.13
C THR A 412 28.34 -9.48 -6.26
N LYS A 413 28.09 -10.73 -5.90
CA LYS A 413 27.79 -11.81 -6.85
C LYS A 413 26.41 -12.37 -6.57
N LEU A 414 25.75 -12.79 -7.64
CA LEU A 414 24.52 -13.55 -7.52
C LEU A 414 24.89 -14.95 -6.99
N LEU A 415 24.40 -15.27 -5.80
CA LEU A 415 24.70 -16.52 -5.07
C LEU A 415 24.21 -17.71 -5.89
N LYS A 416 25.00 -18.77 -6.03
CA LYS A 416 24.49 -20.00 -6.66
C LYS A 416 23.49 -20.69 -5.73
N PRO A 417 22.50 -21.46 -6.24
CA PRO A 417 21.51 -22.14 -5.40
C PRO A 417 22.12 -22.99 -4.27
N GLU A 418 23.30 -23.58 -4.50
CA GLU A 418 24.02 -24.41 -3.53
C GLU A 418 24.72 -23.58 -2.44
N GLU A 419 25.02 -22.31 -2.73
CA GLU A 419 25.72 -21.37 -1.83
C GLU A 419 24.75 -20.54 -0.97
N VAL A 420 23.44 -20.62 -1.26
CA VAL A 420 22.42 -19.86 -0.53
C VAL A 420 22.33 -20.37 0.91
N ASP A 421 22.48 -19.45 1.87
CA ASP A 421 22.34 -19.78 3.29
C ASP A 421 20.88 -20.01 3.67
N LEU A 422 20.51 -21.28 3.81
CA LEU A 422 19.20 -21.73 4.32
C LEU A 422 19.22 -22.13 5.80
N VAL A 423 20.38 -22.19 6.46
CA VAL A 423 20.53 -22.84 7.77
C VAL A 423 20.64 -21.83 8.92
N THR A 424 21.37 -20.73 8.73
CA THR A 424 21.68 -19.78 9.81
C THR A 424 20.41 -19.19 10.43
N GLY A 425 20.26 -19.34 11.76
CA GLY A 425 19.11 -18.85 12.52
C GLY A 425 17.87 -19.75 12.46
N VAL A 426 17.86 -20.84 11.67
CA VAL A 426 16.71 -21.76 11.64
C VAL A 426 16.62 -22.58 12.93
N ALA A 427 17.75 -23.04 13.48
CA ALA A 427 17.79 -23.83 14.72
C ALA A 427 17.23 -23.06 15.92
N GLU A 428 17.60 -21.78 16.09
CA GLU A 428 17.07 -20.93 17.16
C GLU A 428 15.54 -20.79 17.09
N ILE A 429 15.00 -20.67 15.87
CA ILE A 429 13.55 -20.59 15.64
C ILE A 429 12.88 -21.95 15.88
N GLU A 430 13.53 -23.05 15.55
CA GLU A 430 13.03 -24.39 15.83
C GLU A 430 12.94 -24.67 17.32
N ASP A 431 13.99 -24.32 18.07
CA ASP A 431 14.00 -24.42 19.53
C ASP A 431 12.91 -23.53 20.14
N TYR A 432 12.82 -22.27 19.73
CA TYR A 432 11.75 -21.36 20.17
C TYR A 432 10.35 -21.92 19.86
N THR A 433 10.15 -22.52 18.69
CA THR A 433 8.85 -23.07 18.28
C THR A 433 8.50 -24.33 19.08
N ARG A 434 9.49 -25.18 19.39
CA ARG A 434 9.31 -26.40 20.19
C ARG A 434 8.95 -26.07 21.63
N ASP A 435 9.61 -25.06 22.19
CA ASP A 435 9.48 -24.70 23.61
C ASP A 435 8.35 -23.68 23.85
N PHE A 436 7.65 -23.25 22.78
CA PHE A 436 6.55 -22.30 22.87
C PHE A 436 5.32 -22.88 23.58
N VAL A 437 5.05 -22.40 24.79
CA VAL A 437 3.82 -22.71 25.53
C VAL A 437 2.71 -21.72 25.16
N VAL A 438 1.57 -22.24 24.70
CA VAL A 438 0.40 -21.40 24.36
C VAL A 438 -0.19 -20.81 25.63
N ILE A 439 -0.07 -19.50 25.80
CA ILE A 439 -0.73 -18.78 26.89
C ILE A 439 -2.22 -18.62 26.53
N PRO A 440 -3.17 -19.16 27.31
CA PRO A 440 -4.59 -19.03 27.00
C PRO A 440 -5.05 -17.56 27.09
N PRO A 441 -5.98 -17.12 26.23
CA PRO A 441 -6.46 -15.74 26.25
C PRO A 441 -7.11 -15.41 27.59
N LYS A 442 -6.70 -14.29 28.20
CA LYS A 442 -7.13 -13.89 29.54
C LYS A 442 -8.64 -13.61 29.65
N ASN A 443 -9.32 -13.21 28.56
CA ASN A 443 -10.72 -12.78 28.56
C ASN A 443 -11.54 -13.36 27.40
N ILE A 444 -12.83 -13.59 27.63
CA ILE A 444 -13.81 -14.02 26.60
C ILE A 444 -13.94 -12.98 25.48
N VAL A 445 -13.90 -11.69 25.81
CA VAL A 445 -13.88 -10.61 24.81
C VAL A 445 -12.64 -10.71 23.93
N TYR A 446 -11.47 -10.97 24.52
CA TYR A 446 -10.23 -11.18 23.78
C TYR A 446 -10.30 -12.41 22.86
N LYS A 447 -10.98 -13.47 23.31
CA LYS A 447 -11.24 -14.67 22.51
C LYS A 447 -12.18 -14.40 21.32
N TRP A 448 -13.25 -13.64 21.52
CA TRP A 448 -14.13 -13.21 20.43
C TRP A 448 -13.43 -12.26 19.45
N PHE A 449 -12.61 -11.34 19.96
CA PHE A 449 -11.78 -10.46 19.13
C PHE A 449 -10.74 -11.26 18.34
N GLN A 450 -10.06 -12.26 18.92
CA GLN A 450 -9.18 -13.14 18.17
C GLN A 450 -9.93 -13.88 17.06
N ILE A 451 -11.16 -14.35 17.30
CA ILE A 451 -11.93 -15.05 16.25
C ILE A 451 -12.35 -14.11 15.10
N ILE A 452 -12.54 -12.81 15.38
CA ILE A 452 -12.97 -11.82 14.38
C ILE A 452 -11.75 -11.19 13.66
N PHE A 453 -10.61 -11.04 14.34
CA PHE A 453 -9.46 -10.26 13.87
C PHE A 453 -8.16 -11.05 13.62
N GLU A 454 -8.01 -12.29 14.12
CA GLU A 454 -6.91 -13.25 13.82
C GLU A 454 -7.39 -14.45 12.98
#